data_AF-A0A441YBS8-F1
#
_entry.id   AF-A0A441YBS8-F1
#
_cell.length_a   1.000
_cell.length_b   1.000
_cell.length_c   1.000
_cell.angle_alpha   90.00
_cell.angle_beta   90.00
_cell.angle_gamma   90.00
#
_symmetry.space_group_name_H-M   'P 1'
#
loop_
_entity.id
_entity.type
_entity.pdbx_description
1 polymer ?
#
loop_
_entity_poly.entity_id
_entity_poly.type
_entity_poly.pdbx_seq_one_letter_code
_entity_poly.pdbx_strand_id
1 'polypeptide(L)' 'MSQIDDDMNAEQERAFIEWRDLRNKAEATGDMADAHAAGKAFARFHCLFVENSYRPSEKVVPFARPRFDIGGAA' A
#
# COMPACT_ATOMS: atom_id res chain seq x y z
N MET A 1 -3.86 18.22 -7.87
CA MET A 1 -4.02 16.76 -7.94
C MET A 1 -3.76 16.36 -9.38
N SER A 2 -2.91 15.36 -9.58
CA SER A 2 -2.56 14.85 -10.90
C SER A 2 -3.47 13.68 -11.29
N GLN A 3 -3.62 13.40 -12.59
CA GLN A 3 -4.36 12.21 -13.08
C GLN A 3 -3.90 10.91 -12.41
N ILE A 4 -2.59 10.83 -12.09
CA ILE A 4 -1.97 9.69 -11.42
C ILE A 4 -2.45 9.54 -9.96
N ASP A 5 -2.84 10.63 -9.30
CA ASP A 5 -3.42 10.58 -7.95
C ASP A 5 -4.89 10.15 -8.01
N ASP A 6 -5.63 10.63 -9.02
CA ASP A 6 -7.04 10.30 -9.21
C ASP A 6 -7.24 8.82 -9.58
N ASP A 7 -6.42 8.29 -10.48
CA ASP A 7 -6.48 6.87 -10.88
C ASP A 7 -6.17 5.93 -9.71
N MET A 8 -5.17 6.29 -8.89
CA MET A 8 -4.77 5.49 -7.74
C MET A 8 -5.80 5.53 -6.61
N ASN A 9 -6.43 6.69 -6.39
CA ASN A 9 -7.57 6.81 -5.47
C ASN A 9 -8.76 5.95 -5.93
N ALA A 10 -9.06 5.96 -7.23
CA ALA A 10 -10.11 5.13 -7.81
C ALA A 10 -9.81 3.63 -7.67
N GLU A 11 -8.54 3.21 -7.82
CA GLU A 11 -8.14 1.82 -7.60
C GLU A 11 -8.26 1.41 -6.13
N GLN A 12 -7.84 2.27 -5.20
CA GLN A 12 -7.99 2.04 -3.78
C GLN A 12 -9.47 1.90 -3.37
N GLU A 13 -10.35 2.76 -3.90
CA GLU A 13 -11.79 2.70 -3.63
C GLU A 13 -12.41 1.39 -4.14
N ARG A 14 -12.03 0.94 -5.35
CA ARG A 14 -12.49 -0.36 -5.88
C ARG A 14 -12.04 -1.53 -5.02
N ALA A 15 -10.78 -1.53 -4.58
CA ALA A 15 -10.25 -2.59 -3.71
C ALA A 15 -10.94 -2.60 -2.34
N PHE A 16 -11.28 -1.42 -1.80
CA PHE A 16 -12.05 -1.31 -0.57
C PHE A 16 -13.46 -1.90 -0.71
N ILE A 17 -14.18 -1.57 -1.79
CA ILE A 17 -15.53 -2.09 -2.06
C ILE A 17 -15.48 -3.61 -2.20
N GLU A 18 -14.52 -4.14 -2.97
CA GLU A 18 -14.32 -5.58 -3.15
C GLU A 18 -14.09 -6.30 -1.82
N TRP A 19 -13.20 -5.79 -0.98
CA TRP A 19 -12.95 -6.34 0.36
C TRP A 19 -14.21 -6.32 1.24
N ARG A 20 -14.92 -5.19 1.28
CA ARG A 20 -16.12 -5.03 2.10
C ARG A 20 -17.20 -6.04 1.70
N ASP A 21 -17.42 -6.21 0.41
CA ASP A 21 -18.47 -7.09 -0.09
C ASP A 21 -18.13 -8.56 0.19
N LEU A 22 -16.87 -8.96 0.04
CA LEU A 22 -16.39 -10.29 0.42
C LEU A 22 -16.45 -10.54 1.93
N ARG A 23 -16.12 -9.53 2.75
CA ARG A 23 -16.27 -9.60 4.21
C ARG A 23 -17.72 -9.82 4.60
N ASN A 24 -18.65 -9.03 4.05
CA ASN A 24 -20.07 -9.16 4.34
C ASN A 24 -20.60 -10.53 3.92
N LYS A 25 -20.13 -11.05 2.77
CA LYS A 25 -20.45 -12.41 2.34
C LYS A 25 -19.92 -13.44 3.34
N ALA A 26 -18.67 -13.36 3.76
CA ALA A 26 -18.07 -14.26 4.74
C ALA A 26 -18.80 -14.22 6.10
N GLU A 27 -19.24 -13.05 6.55
CA GLU A 27 -20.05 -12.90 7.77
C GLU A 27 -21.42 -13.55 7.62
N ALA A 28 -22.04 -13.47 6.43
CA ALA A 28 -23.34 -14.06 6.16
C ALA A 28 -23.28 -15.59 5.98
N THR A 29 -22.22 -16.13 5.37
CA THR A 29 -22.09 -17.56 5.08
C THR A 29 -21.41 -18.34 6.20
N GLY A 30 -20.52 -17.70 6.96
CA GLY A 30 -19.62 -18.38 7.89
C GLY A 30 -18.62 -19.32 7.20
N ASP A 31 -18.52 -19.26 5.86
CA ASP A 31 -17.63 -20.12 5.09
C ASP A 31 -16.18 -19.63 5.18
N MET A 32 -15.29 -20.53 5.57
CA MET A 32 -13.86 -20.27 5.66
C MET A 32 -13.24 -19.92 4.29
N ALA A 33 -13.81 -20.41 3.18
CA ALA A 33 -13.37 -20.04 1.84
C ALA A 33 -13.69 -18.56 1.53
N ASP A 34 -14.88 -18.09 1.90
CA ASP A 34 -15.27 -16.69 1.76
C ASP A 34 -14.42 -15.79 2.68
N ALA A 35 -14.15 -16.23 3.91
CA ALA A 35 -13.28 -15.53 4.83
C ALA A 35 -11.84 -15.38 4.28
N HIS A 36 -11.31 -16.44 3.65
CA HIS A 36 -10.00 -16.40 3.01
C HIS A 36 -9.99 -15.47 1.78
N ALA A 37 -11.06 -15.49 0.97
CA ALA A 37 -11.21 -14.55 -0.14
C ALA A 37 -11.24 -13.10 0.35
N ALA A 38 -12.00 -12.82 1.41
CA ALA A 38 -12.03 -11.51 2.05
C ALA A 38 -10.64 -11.10 2.58
N GLY A 39 -9.89 -12.02 3.19
CA GLY A 39 -8.52 -11.76 3.65
C GLY A 39 -7.55 -11.38 2.52
N LYS A 40 -7.66 -12.03 1.35
CA LYS A 40 -6.86 -11.67 0.16
C LYS A 40 -7.22 -10.30 -0.39
N ALA A 41 -8.51 -9.99 -0.48
CA ALA A 41 -8.97 -8.67 -0.91
C ALA A 41 -8.54 -7.57 0.06
N PHE A 42 -8.54 -7.85 1.37
CA PHE A 42 -8.01 -6.94 2.38
C PHE A 42 -6.53 -6.63 2.16
N ALA A 43 -5.70 -7.66 1.91
CA ALA A 43 -4.27 -7.47 1.67
C ALA A 43 -4.02 -6.55 0.46
N ARG A 44 -4.80 -6.72 -0.63
CA ARG A 44 -4.72 -5.85 -1.80
C ARG A 44 -5.08 -4.40 -1.46
N PHE A 45 -6.21 -4.17 -0.80
CA PHE A 45 -6.63 -2.84 -0.36
C PHE A 45 -5.57 -2.18 0.55
N HIS A 46 -5.01 -2.93 1.50
CA HIS A 46 -3.99 -2.44 2.41
C HIS A 46 -2.72 -2.02 1.67
N CYS A 47 -2.25 -2.80 0.69
CA CYS A 47 -1.09 -2.41 -0.12
C CYS A 47 -1.34 -1.09 -0.87
N LEU A 48 -2.51 -0.96 -1.53
CA LEU A 48 -2.88 0.26 -2.24
C LEU A 48 -2.97 1.49 -1.31
N PHE A 49 -3.54 1.30 -0.11
CA PHE A 49 -3.62 2.35 0.91
C PHE A 49 -2.22 2.81 1.36
N VAL A 50 -1.31 1.86 1.61
CA VAL A 50 0.08 2.16 1.99
C VAL A 50 0.82 2.86 0.86
N GLU A 51 0.71 2.39 -0.39
CA GLU A 51 1.33 3.00 -1.56
C GLU A 51 0.83 4.44 -1.81
N ASN A 52 -0.46 4.68 -1.60
CA ASN A 52 -1.04 6.02 -1.68
C ASN A 52 -0.51 6.94 -0.56
N SER A 53 -0.39 6.40 0.66
CA SER A 53 0.03 7.16 1.84
C SER A 53 1.54 7.42 1.94
N TYR A 54 2.37 6.52 1.39
CA TYR A 54 3.83 6.53 1.49
C TYR A 54 4.52 6.77 0.14
N ARG A 55 3.93 7.59 -0.73
CA ARG A 55 4.74 8.11 -1.85
C ARG A 55 5.97 8.82 -1.27
N PRO A 56 7.20 8.44 -1.67
CA PRO A 56 8.36 9.26 -1.36
C PRO A 56 8.06 10.64 -1.93
N SER A 57 7.76 11.61 -1.07
CA SER A 57 7.76 13.00 -1.52
C SER A 57 9.14 13.22 -2.14
N GLU A 58 9.23 13.88 -3.30
CA GLU A 58 10.50 14.19 -4.00
C GLU A 58 11.60 14.77 -3.09
N LYS A 59 11.27 15.16 -1.86
CA LYS A 59 12.21 15.31 -0.75
C LYS A 59 12.73 13.96 -0.23
N VAL A 60 13.17 13.07 -1.12
CA VAL A 60 14.25 12.17 -0.75
C VAL A 60 15.46 13.10 -0.65
N VAL A 61 15.74 13.58 0.57
CA VAL A 61 17.03 14.19 0.85
C VAL A 61 18.07 13.25 0.25
N PRO A 62 18.96 13.72 -0.65
CA PRO A 62 20.02 12.87 -1.13
C PRO A 62 20.72 12.41 0.13
N PHE A 63 20.75 11.09 0.35
CA PHE A 63 21.60 10.51 1.37
C PHE A 63 23.02 10.83 0.92
N ALA A 64 23.48 12.03 1.27
CA ALA A 64 24.84 12.46 1.08
C ALA A 64 25.62 11.49 1.95
N ARG A 65 26.17 10.46 1.30
CA ARG A 65 27.06 9.52 1.96
C ARG A 65 28.07 10.37 2.72
N PRO A 66 28.19 10.24 4.05
CA PRO A 66 29.25 10.90 4.76
C PRO A 66 30.55 10.49 4.07
N ARG A 67 31.34 11.48 3.65
CA ARG A 67 32.69 11.24 3.15
C ARG A 67 33.49 10.79 4.37
N PHE A 68 33.41 9.51 4.69
CA PHE A 68 34.29 8.90 5.68
C PHE A 68 35.71 8.98 5.10
N ASP A 69 36.43 10.03 5.49
CA ASP A 69 37.87 10.10 5.32
C ASP A 69 38.49 9.17 6.36
N ILE A 70 38.66 7.91 5.98
CA ILE A 70 39.42 6.94 6.77
C ILE A 70 40.87 7.22 6.40
N GLY A 71 41.54 7.96 7.29
CA GLY A 71 42.76 8.69 7.00
C GLY A 71 43.86 7.89 6.30
N GLY A 72 44.56 8.58 5.41
CA GLY A 72 45.93 8.24 5.05
C GLY A 72 46.82 8.43 6.28
N ALA A 73 47.19 7.31 6.90
CA ALA A 73 48.36 7.25 7.77
C ALA A 73 49.54 6.83 6.91
N ALA A 74 50.41 7.79 6.61
CA ALA A 74 51.78 7.57 6.14
C ALA A 74 52.73 7.50 7.35
#